data_AF-A0A8C9AF11-F1
#
_entry.id   AF-A0A8C9AF11-F1
#
_cell.length_a   1.000
_cell.length_b   1.000
_cell.length_c   1.000
_cell.angle_alpha   90.00
_cell.angle_beta   90.00
_cell.angle_gamma   90.00
#
_symmetry.space_group_name_H-M   'P 1'
#
loop_
_entity.id
_entity.type
_entity.pdbx_description
1 polymer ?
#
loop_
_entity_poly.entity_id
_entity_poly.type
_entity_poly.pdbx_seq_one_letter_code
_entity_poly.pdbx_strand_id
1 'polypeptide(L)'
;MDNGETGDSGGSQACPGLAPQGTGAAVGRTYIGALVAGEGAEARWAAEGPEPGRWPRLGEPGWLCPTPQSHGTSSLAAKTTAPSVFPLAPGSKATSGSTVALGCLVKSYFPEPVTVTWNSGSLTSGVHTFPSILQSSGLYSLSSMVTVPASSWTSQTYTCNVAHPASRTKVDKTVGPNSPSVLGHLRPPGPSCEVLGGPSVFIFPPKPKDTLMISLTPTVTCVVVDVSQDDPDVQFTWYVDNVEVRTAQTKPREQQHNSTYRVVSVLPVLHQDWLKGKEFKCKVNNKALPAPVVKSISKAKGPVREPKVYTLPPPREELSQNEVSLTCLIQGFYPEDIVVEWESNGQPQSNYKTTPAVQDSDGSFFLYSKLTVSRSAWNSGTTYSCSVMHEALHNHYTQKSLSASPGK
;
A
#
# COMPACT_ATOMS: atom_id res chain seq x y z
N MET A 1 -47.01 40.05 27.09
CA MET A 1 -45.94 40.98 26.72
C MET A 1 -45.18 40.32 25.57
N ASP A 2 -45.77 40.16 24.37
CA ASP A 2 -46.21 41.20 23.41
C ASP A 2 -45.00 42.00 22.89
N ASN A 3 -44.71 42.16 21.60
CA ASN A 3 -45.34 41.73 20.33
C ASN A 3 -44.22 41.34 19.31
N GLY A 4 -44.43 40.69 18.16
CA GLY A 4 -45.46 40.91 17.13
C GLY A 4 -45.10 42.16 16.27
N GLU A 5 -45.18 42.18 14.93
CA GLU A 5 -45.67 41.19 13.95
C GLU A 5 -45.40 41.70 12.51
N THR A 6 -45.37 40.80 11.49
CA THR A 6 -45.63 41.06 10.03
C THR A 6 -44.79 42.13 9.27
N GLY A 7 -44.61 42.13 7.94
CA GLY A 7 -45.08 41.35 6.76
C GLY A 7 -44.75 42.20 5.49
N ASP A 8 -45.02 41.87 4.23
CA ASP A 8 -45.31 40.63 3.48
C ASP A 8 -45.26 40.95 1.95
N SER A 9 -45.23 39.94 1.09
CA SER A 9 -45.81 39.89 -0.28
C SER A 9 -45.09 40.50 -1.51
N GLY A 10 -45.19 39.78 -2.65
CA GLY A 10 -45.09 40.27 -4.04
C GLY A 10 -43.80 39.89 -4.81
N GLY A 11 -43.79 39.02 -5.84
CA GLY A 11 -44.86 38.19 -6.43
C GLY A 11 -45.10 38.44 -7.94
N SER A 12 -44.78 37.45 -8.80
CA SER A 12 -45.22 37.29 -10.21
C SER A 12 -44.71 38.27 -11.32
N GLN A 13 -44.73 37.98 -12.65
CA GLN A 13 -44.74 36.73 -13.45
C GLN A 13 -44.67 36.99 -14.98
N ALA A 14 -43.81 36.25 -15.70
CA ALA A 14 -43.85 35.76 -17.11
C ALA A 14 -44.34 36.58 -18.35
N CYS A 15 -43.47 36.56 -19.40
CA CYS A 15 -43.76 36.32 -20.85
C CYS A 15 -44.51 37.37 -21.73
N PRO A 16 -44.51 37.27 -23.10
CA PRO A 16 -43.71 36.47 -24.06
C PRO A 16 -43.12 37.26 -25.29
N GLY A 17 -42.36 36.59 -26.20
CA GLY A 17 -42.55 36.79 -27.66
C GLY A 17 -41.37 37.03 -28.63
N LEU A 18 -41.10 36.03 -29.49
CA LEU A 18 -40.55 36.08 -30.87
C LEU A 18 -39.03 36.26 -31.14
N ALA A 19 -38.61 35.70 -32.30
CA ALA A 19 -37.24 35.32 -32.68
C ALA A 19 -36.64 36.19 -33.82
N PRO A 20 -35.38 35.94 -34.25
CA PRO A 20 -35.20 35.10 -35.45
C PRO A 20 -34.02 34.10 -35.40
N GLN A 21 -33.83 33.37 -36.49
CA GLN A 21 -32.96 32.17 -36.62
C GLN A 21 -31.46 32.49 -36.84
N GLY A 22 -30.60 31.52 -36.49
CA GLY A 22 -29.17 31.51 -36.85
C GLY A 22 -28.56 30.10 -36.67
N THR A 23 -28.24 29.44 -37.78
CA THR A 23 -27.70 28.07 -37.91
C THR A 23 -26.59 27.69 -36.92
N GLY A 24 -26.67 26.48 -36.35
CA GLY A 24 -25.71 25.99 -35.36
C GLY A 24 -24.57 25.11 -35.90
N ALA A 25 -23.50 25.01 -35.09
CA ALA A 25 -22.50 23.94 -35.14
C ALA A 25 -22.06 23.65 -33.70
N ALA A 26 -22.37 22.46 -33.19
CA ALA A 26 -22.03 22.05 -31.83
C ALA A 26 -21.03 20.89 -31.86
N VAL A 27 -19.81 21.11 -31.35
CA VAL A 27 -18.84 20.04 -31.08
C VAL A 27 -18.95 19.68 -29.61
N GLY A 28 -19.18 18.39 -29.34
CA GLY A 28 -19.59 17.91 -28.02
C GLY A 28 -18.50 17.92 -26.95
N ARG A 29 -18.95 18.09 -25.69
CA ARG A 29 -18.16 17.74 -24.50
C ARG A 29 -18.39 16.27 -24.15
N THR A 30 -17.33 15.48 -24.10
CA THR A 30 -17.40 14.08 -23.65
C THR A 30 -17.47 14.00 -22.12
N TYR A 31 -18.55 13.46 -21.58
CA TYR A 31 -18.60 13.01 -20.19
C TYR A 31 -18.05 11.59 -20.09
N ILE A 32 -17.12 11.35 -19.15
CA ILE A 32 -16.61 10.02 -18.85
C ILE A 32 -17.48 9.43 -17.72
N GLY A 33 -18.43 8.57 -18.08
CA GLY A 33 -19.20 7.78 -17.12
C GLY A 33 -18.47 6.48 -16.79
N ALA A 34 -18.21 6.23 -15.51
CA ALA A 34 -17.71 4.94 -15.03
C ALA A 34 -18.86 3.92 -14.99
N LEU A 35 -18.57 2.66 -15.31
CA LEU A 35 -19.51 1.54 -15.17
C LEU A 35 -19.02 0.57 -14.09
N VAL A 36 -19.89 0.34 -13.12
CA VAL A 36 -19.72 -0.61 -12.01
C VAL A 36 -20.19 -2.00 -12.47
N ALA A 37 -19.55 -3.06 -11.98
CA ALA A 37 -19.98 -4.43 -12.26
C ALA A 37 -21.24 -4.79 -11.46
N GLY A 38 -22.19 -5.47 -12.11
CA GLY A 38 -23.36 -6.08 -11.48
C GLY A 38 -23.41 -7.58 -11.81
N GLU A 39 -23.82 -8.39 -10.83
CA GLU A 39 -23.84 -9.86 -10.93
C GLU A 39 -25.01 -10.41 -11.78
N GLY A 40 -24.89 -11.68 -12.18
CA GLY A 40 -25.59 -12.26 -13.32
C GLY A 40 -27.10 -12.51 -13.24
N ALA A 41 -27.68 -12.72 -14.42
CA ALA A 41 -28.91 -13.45 -14.69
C ALA A 41 -28.93 -13.92 -16.16
N GLU A 42 -29.54 -15.08 -16.45
CA GLU A 42 -29.81 -15.53 -17.82
C GLU A 42 -30.96 -14.73 -18.47
N ALA A 43 -30.87 -14.50 -19.78
CA ALA A 43 -32.04 -14.40 -20.66
C ALA A 43 -31.68 -14.75 -22.11
N ARG A 44 -32.59 -15.42 -22.82
CA ARG A 44 -32.44 -15.96 -24.19
C ARG A 44 -33.16 -15.09 -25.24
N TRP A 45 -33.01 -15.52 -26.51
CA TRP A 45 -33.89 -15.26 -27.67
C TRP A 45 -33.65 -13.92 -28.39
N ALA A 46 -33.81 -13.82 -29.71
CA ALA A 46 -33.82 -14.83 -30.78
C ALA A 46 -33.41 -14.18 -32.11
N ALA A 47 -33.02 -14.98 -33.10
CA ALA A 47 -32.83 -14.52 -34.47
C ALA A 47 -34.14 -14.68 -35.26
N GLU A 48 -34.50 -13.67 -36.05
CA GLU A 48 -35.34 -13.83 -37.25
C GLU A 48 -35.17 -12.60 -38.16
N GLY A 49 -34.76 -12.83 -39.40
CA GLY A 49 -35.02 -11.90 -40.51
C GLY A 49 -36.29 -12.32 -41.25
N PRO A 50 -36.85 -11.47 -42.13
CA PRO A 50 -36.80 -11.86 -43.54
C PRO A 50 -36.72 -10.71 -44.57
N GLU A 51 -35.77 -10.85 -45.51
CA GLU A 51 -35.98 -10.90 -46.99
C GLU A 51 -36.62 -9.69 -47.77
N PRO A 52 -36.48 -9.62 -49.13
CA PRO A 52 -36.18 -8.35 -49.81
C PRO A 52 -37.07 -7.99 -51.03
N GLY A 53 -36.78 -6.84 -51.65
CA GLY A 53 -37.21 -6.44 -53.00
C GLY A 53 -36.83 -4.97 -53.30
N ARG A 54 -36.70 -4.49 -54.54
CA ARG A 54 -36.86 -5.10 -55.89
C ARG A 54 -36.27 -4.12 -56.94
N TRP A 55 -35.53 -4.58 -57.97
CA TRP A 55 -35.13 -3.77 -59.15
C TRP A 55 -35.54 -4.50 -60.45
N PRO A 56 -36.29 -3.84 -61.37
CA PRO A 56 -35.81 -3.56 -62.75
C PRO A 56 -36.47 -2.28 -63.40
N ARG A 57 -36.10 -1.72 -64.57
CA ARG A 57 -34.93 -1.75 -65.49
C ARG A 57 -34.99 -0.55 -66.48
N LEU A 58 -33.82 -0.14 -66.99
CA LEU A 58 -33.46 0.42 -68.31
C LEU A 58 -34.50 1.06 -69.27
N GLY A 59 -34.12 2.21 -69.86
CA GLY A 59 -34.65 2.79 -71.10
C GLY A 59 -33.74 3.90 -71.67
N GLU A 60 -33.14 3.67 -72.84
CA GLU A 60 -32.27 4.58 -73.63
C GLU A 60 -33.06 5.21 -74.82
N PRO A 61 -32.51 6.01 -75.78
CA PRO A 61 -31.11 6.42 -76.02
C PRO A 61 -30.84 7.92 -76.34
N GLY A 62 -29.55 8.29 -76.33
CA GLY A 62 -28.95 9.14 -77.37
C GLY A 62 -28.66 10.62 -77.04
N TRP A 63 -27.37 10.99 -77.04
CA TRP A 63 -26.77 11.93 -78.02
C TRP A 63 -25.24 11.74 -78.05
N LEU A 64 -24.67 12.01 -79.23
CA LEU A 64 -23.36 11.59 -79.75
C LEU A 64 -22.10 11.98 -78.96
N CYS A 65 -21.07 11.13 -79.04
CA CYS A 65 -19.70 11.39 -78.58
C CYS A 65 -18.92 12.37 -79.46
N PRO A 66 -17.95 13.08 -78.87
CA PRO A 66 -16.65 13.28 -79.49
C PRO A 66 -15.50 12.79 -78.59
N THR A 67 -14.55 12.07 -79.18
CA THR A 67 -13.24 11.74 -78.59
C THR A 67 -12.13 12.44 -79.41
N PRO A 68 -10.88 12.50 -78.92
CA PRO A 68 -10.43 12.58 -77.53
C PRO A 68 -9.51 13.79 -77.32
N GLN A 69 -9.74 14.60 -76.27
CA GLN A 69 -8.68 15.48 -75.75
C GLN A 69 -8.12 14.92 -74.45
N SER A 70 -6.81 14.65 -74.52
CA SER A 70 -6.00 14.06 -73.47
C SER A 70 -5.76 15.05 -72.32
N HIS A 71 -6.78 15.31 -71.52
CA HIS A 71 -6.55 15.66 -70.13
C HIS A 71 -6.34 14.37 -69.37
N GLY A 72 -5.08 14.06 -69.10
CA GLY A 72 -4.71 12.92 -68.29
C GLY A 72 -5.35 13.04 -66.92
N THR A 73 -6.43 12.31 -66.69
CA THR A 73 -6.75 11.80 -65.36
C THR A 73 -5.58 10.93 -64.97
N SER A 74 -4.58 11.56 -64.35
CA SER A 74 -3.69 10.89 -63.42
C SER A 74 -4.62 10.24 -62.41
N SER A 75 -4.90 8.95 -62.61
CA SER A 75 -5.28 8.08 -61.53
C SER A 75 -4.10 8.16 -60.57
N LEU A 76 -4.23 9.03 -59.56
CA LEU A 76 -3.35 9.07 -58.41
C LEU A 76 -3.40 7.68 -57.79
N ALA A 77 -2.50 6.81 -58.25
CA ALA A 77 -2.34 5.47 -57.75
C ALA A 77 -1.99 5.63 -56.28
N ALA A 78 -2.99 5.43 -55.42
CA ALA A 78 -2.90 5.77 -54.02
C ALA A 78 -1.69 5.04 -53.42
N LYS A 79 -0.76 5.83 -52.89
CA LYS A 79 0.63 5.41 -52.68
C LYS A 79 0.68 4.21 -51.74
N THR A 80 1.07 3.05 -52.27
CA THR A 80 1.21 1.82 -51.49
C THR A 80 2.09 2.08 -50.27
N THR A 81 1.53 1.86 -49.08
CA THR A 81 2.18 2.18 -47.80
C THR A 81 2.26 0.91 -46.96
N ALA A 82 3.45 0.62 -46.44
CA ALA A 82 3.71 -0.59 -45.66
C ALA A 82 3.19 -0.45 -44.21
N PRO A 83 2.65 -1.52 -43.60
CA PRO A 83 2.16 -1.49 -42.23
C PRO A 83 3.27 -1.28 -41.20
N SER A 84 2.96 -0.46 -40.19
CA SER A 84 3.69 -0.41 -38.93
C SER A 84 3.00 -1.31 -37.91
N VAL A 85 3.74 -2.26 -37.31
CA VAL A 85 3.20 -3.29 -36.41
C VAL A 85 3.71 -3.07 -34.99
N PHE A 86 2.79 -2.95 -34.04
CA PHE A 86 3.06 -2.68 -32.63
C PHE A 86 2.51 -3.83 -31.77
N PRO A 87 3.34 -4.54 -31.00
CA PRO A 87 2.87 -5.52 -30.02
C PRO A 87 2.15 -4.81 -28.87
N LEU A 88 1.02 -5.36 -28.42
CA LEU A 88 0.26 -4.89 -27.27
C LEU A 88 0.36 -5.92 -26.15
N ALA A 89 1.16 -5.59 -25.14
CA ALA A 89 1.28 -6.40 -23.93
C ALA A 89 0.09 -6.14 -22.97
N PRO A 90 -0.19 -7.06 -22.02
CA PRO A 90 -1.21 -6.87 -21.00
C PRO A 90 -0.95 -5.64 -20.13
N GLY A 91 -2.00 -4.95 -19.70
CA GLY A 91 -1.89 -3.81 -18.79
C GLY A 91 -1.54 -4.23 -17.35
N SER A 92 -0.84 -3.37 -16.62
CA SER A 92 -0.37 -3.63 -15.24
C SER A 92 -1.48 -3.65 -14.16
N LYS A 93 -2.73 -3.34 -14.51
CA LYS A 93 -3.86 -3.53 -13.59
C LYS A 93 -4.29 -5.00 -13.61
N ALA A 94 -4.07 -5.68 -12.48
CA ALA A 94 -4.40 -7.08 -12.28
C ALA A 94 -5.81 -7.41 -12.76
N THR A 95 -5.89 -8.17 -13.86
CA THR A 95 -7.12 -8.84 -14.26
C THR A 95 -7.18 -10.13 -13.44
N SER A 96 -8.09 -10.23 -12.49
CA SER A 96 -8.24 -11.37 -11.57
C SER A 96 -8.83 -12.62 -12.26
N GLY A 97 -8.39 -12.91 -13.49
CA GLY A 97 -8.86 -14.01 -14.32
C GLY A 97 -7.74 -15.02 -14.62
N SER A 98 -8.14 -16.25 -14.93
CA SER A 98 -7.24 -17.35 -15.33
C SER A 98 -6.62 -17.18 -16.74
N THR A 99 -6.96 -16.10 -17.44
CA THR A 99 -6.58 -15.84 -18.83
C THR A 99 -6.06 -14.41 -19.01
N VAL A 100 -5.18 -14.24 -19.99
CA VAL A 100 -4.49 -13.01 -20.34
C VAL A 100 -4.79 -12.70 -21.82
N ALA A 101 -5.16 -11.45 -22.10
CA ALA A 101 -5.34 -10.97 -23.47
C ALA A 101 -4.05 -10.30 -23.99
N LEU A 102 -3.58 -10.76 -25.14
CA LEU A 102 -2.44 -10.23 -25.89
C LEU A 102 -2.95 -9.56 -27.17
N GLY A 103 -2.24 -8.57 -27.69
CA GLY A 103 -2.66 -7.90 -28.91
C GLY A 103 -1.53 -7.49 -29.85
N CYS A 104 -1.93 -7.09 -31.05
CA CYS A 104 -1.06 -6.65 -32.12
C CYS A 104 -1.81 -5.60 -32.95
N LEU A 105 -1.32 -4.36 -32.95
CA LEU A 105 -1.88 -3.23 -33.70
C LEU A 105 -1.12 -3.06 -35.01
N VAL A 106 -1.85 -3.08 -36.13
CA VAL A 106 -1.33 -2.84 -37.46
C VAL A 106 -1.83 -1.47 -37.93
N LYS A 107 -0.94 -0.52 -38.16
CA LYS A 107 -1.27 0.89 -38.44
C LYS A 107 -0.65 1.39 -39.74
N SER A 108 -1.33 2.34 -40.38
CA SER A 108 -0.81 3.16 -41.48
C SER A 108 -0.45 2.39 -42.76
N TYR A 109 -1.27 1.44 -43.19
CA TYR A 109 -1.04 0.71 -44.45
C TYR A 109 -2.06 1.07 -45.53
N PHE A 110 -1.72 0.80 -46.79
CA PHE A 110 -2.61 0.94 -47.94
C PHE A 110 -2.07 0.14 -49.14
N PRO A 111 -2.91 -0.53 -49.96
CA PRO A 111 -4.36 -0.77 -49.82
C PRO A 111 -4.68 -1.92 -48.85
N GLU A 112 -5.93 -2.39 -48.83
CA GLU A 112 -6.30 -3.70 -48.25
C GLU A 112 -6.05 -4.85 -49.25
N PRO A 113 -5.91 -6.11 -48.81
CA PRO A 113 -5.98 -6.61 -47.43
C PRO A 113 -4.61 -6.80 -46.76
N VAL A 114 -4.62 -6.91 -45.43
CA VAL A 114 -3.49 -7.39 -44.62
C VAL A 114 -3.89 -8.69 -43.91
N THR A 115 -3.01 -9.70 -43.96
CA THR A 115 -3.17 -10.95 -43.21
C THR A 115 -2.45 -10.83 -41.86
N VAL A 116 -3.13 -11.17 -40.77
CA VAL A 116 -2.51 -11.34 -39.44
C VAL A 116 -2.76 -12.76 -38.94
N THR A 117 -1.70 -13.47 -38.58
CA THR A 117 -1.77 -14.78 -37.91
C THR A 117 -0.94 -14.77 -36.63
N TRP A 118 -1.17 -15.74 -35.74
CA TRP A 118 -0.41 -15.89 -34.50
C TRP A 118 0.42 -17.18 -34.54
N ASN A 119 1.67 -17.11 -34.10
CA ASN A 119 2.67 -18.18 -34.14
C ASN A 119 2.71 -18.89 -35.51
N SER A 120 2.81 -18.10 -36.57
CA SER A 120 2.82 -18.54 -37.98
C SER A 120 1.59 -19.37 -38.39
N GLY A 121 0.45 -19.19 -37.70
CA GLY A 121 -0.81 -19.91 -37.93
C GLY A 121 -1.00 -21.16 -37.05
N SER A 122 -0.04 -21.49 -36.17
CA SER A 122 -0.21 -22.59 -35.21
C SER A 122 -1.12 -22.25 -34.02
N LEU A 123 -1.33 -20.96 -33.75
CA LEU A 123 -2.24 -20.49 -32.70
C LEU A 123 -3.50 -19.86 -33.34
N THR A 124 -4.62 -20.56 -33.21
CA THR A 124 -5.94 -20.15 -33.74
C THR A 124 -7.02 -20.04 -32.66
N SER A 125 -6.87 -20.75 -31.54
CA SER A 125 -7.81 -20.69 -30.41
C SER A 125 -7.70 -19.35 -29.67
N GLY A 126 -8.85 -18.74 -29.35
CA GLY A 126 -8.93 -17.46 -28.65
C GLY A 126 -8.46 -16.24 -29.46
N VAL A 127 -8.20 -16.39 -30.77
CA VAL A 127 -7.77 -15.30 -31.66
C VAL A 127 -8.98 -14.54 -32.21
N HIS A 128 -8.97 -13.22 -32.08
CA HIS A 128 -9.94 -12.32 -32.67
C HIS A 128 -9.23 -11.20 -33.45
N THR A 129 -9.40 -11.17 -34.77
CA THR A 129 -8.91 -10.08 -35.62
C THR A 129 -10.07 -9.16 -35.98
N PHE A 130 -9.96 -7.89 -35.62
CA PHE A 130 -10.96 -6.87 -35.91
C PHE A 130 -10.81 -6.36 -37.34
N PRO A 131 -11.91 -5.96 -38.01
CA PRO A 131 -11.86 -5.47 -39.38
C PRO A 131 -11.06 -4.16 -39.49
N SER A 132 -10.52 -3.91 -40.68
CA SER A 132 -9.79 -2.69 -41.01
C SER A 132 -10.69 -1.46 -40.95
N ILE A 133 -10.14 -0.36 -40.43
CA ILE A 133 -10.79 0.95 -40.41
C ILE A 133 -9.92 1.93 -41.20
N LEU A 134 -10.54 2.60 -42.17
CA LEU A 134 -9.91 3.70 -42.92
C LEU A 134 -9.86 4.95 -42.03
N GLN A 135 -8.66 5.46 -41.78
CA GLN A 135 -8.45 6.68 -40.99
C GLN A 135 -8.60 7.94 -41.86
N SER A 136 -8.82 9.09 -41.23
CA SER A 136 -8.86 10.41 -41.89
C SER A 136 -7.57 10.78 -42.65
N SER A 137 -6.47 10.08 -42.38
CA SER A 137 -5.20 10.15 -43.11
C SER A 137 -5.21 9.43 -44.48
N GLY A 138 -6.30 8.73 -44.83
CA GLY A 138 -6.39 7.91 -46.04
C GLY A 138 -5.69 6.55 -45.94
N LEU A 139 -5.25 6.15 -44.74
CA LEU A 139 -4.57 4.87 -44.48
C LEU A 139 -5.42 3.97 -43.57
N TYR A 140 -5.28 2.66 -43.75
CA TYR A 140 -5.97 1.66 -42.96
C TYR A 140 -5.22 1.30 -41.67
N SER A 141 -5.97 0.83 -40.69
CA SER A 141 -5.44 0.21 -39.47
C SER A 141 -6.40 -0.87 -38.98
N LEU A 142 -5.86 -1.95 -38.42
CA LEU A 142 -6.61 -3.03 -37.75
C LEU A 142 -5.89 -3.47 -36.48
N SER A 143 -6.58 -4.22 -35.64
CA SER A 143 -5.98 -4.90 -34.48
C SER A 143 -6.34 -6.39 -34.49
N SER A 144 -5.43 -7.21 -33.98
CA SER A 144 -5.69 -8.62 -33.65
C SER A 144 -5.36 -8.84 -32.18
N MET A 145 -6.18 -9.63 -31.49
CA MET A 145 -5.93 -10.06 -30.12
C MET A 145 -5.99 -11.58 -30.00
N VAL A 146 -5.31 -12.13 -28.99
CA VAL A 146 -5.42 -13.54 -28.62
C VAL A 146 -5.54 -13.67 -27.10
N THR A 147 -6.48 -14.50 -26.64
CA THR A 147 -6.69 -14.80 -25.22
C THR A 147 -6.05 -16.14 -24.88
N VAL A 148 -5.15 -16.16 -23.90
CA VAL A 148 -4.33 -17.34 -23.54
C VAL A 148 -4.38 -17.61 -22.04
N PRO A 149 -4.21 -18.85 -21.56
CA PRO A 149 -4.07 -19.14 -20.13
C PRO A 149 -2.89 -18.38 -19.50
N ALA A 150 -3.10 -17.81 -18.32
CA ALA A 150 -2.07 -17.03 -17.61
C ALA A 150 -0.78 -17.83 -17.32
N SER A 151 -0.91 -19.15 -17.12
CA SER A 151 0.22 -20.07 -16.94
C SER A 151 1.04 -20.31 -18.21
N SER A 152 0.41 -20.23 -19.39
CA SER A 152 1.11 -20.36 -20.67
C SER A 152 1.76 -19.05 -21.14
N TRP A 153 1.26 -17.90 -20.69
CA TRP A 153 1.81 -16.59 -21.05
C TRP A 153 3.30 -16.44 -20.68
N THR A 154 3.71 -16.93 -19.50
CA THR A 154 5.09 -16.81 -19.01
C THR A 154 6.02 -17.91 -19.51
N SER A 155 5.48 -18.98 -20.11
CA SER A 155 6.24 -20.16 -20.54
C SER A 155 6.29 -20.36 -22.06
N GLN A 156 5.37 -19.74 -22.80
CA GLN A 156 5.22 -19.88 -24.25
C GLN A 156 5.46 -18.54 -24.96
N THR A 157 6.12 -18.58 -26.12
CA THR A 157 6.32 -17.39 -26.97
C THR A 157 5.09 -17.13 -27.84
N TYR A 158 4.65 -15.87 -27.91
CA TYR A 158 3.55 -15.43 -28.78
C TYR A 158 4.06 -14.39 -29.77
N THR A 159 3.85 -14.63 -31.07
CA THR A 159 4.29 -13.77 -32.16
C THR A 159 3.09 -13.48 -33.06
N CYS A 160 2.80 -12.21 -33.33
CA CYS A 160 1.91 -11.85 -34.42
C CYS A 160 2.71 -11.71 -35.72
N ASN A 161 2.26 -12.42 -36.75
CA ASN A 161 2.86 -12.47 -38.08
C ASN A 161 1.95 -11.68 -39.02
N VAL A 162 2.46 -10.57 -39.57
CA VAL A 162 1.68 -9.64 -40.40
C VAL A 162 2.23 -9.64 -41.82
N ALA A 163 1.38 -9.92 -42.81
CA ALA A 163 1.74 -9.91 -44.22
C ALA A 163 0.85 -8.95 -45.02
N HIS A 164 1.48 -8.02 -45.74
CA HIS A 164 0.81 -7.08 -46.65
C HIS A 164 1.27 -7.35 -48.09
N PRO A 165 0.43 -7.99 -48.94
CA PRO A 165 0.82 -8.39 -50.28
C PRO A 165 1.22 -7.22 -51.18
N ALA A 166 0.49 -6.10 -51.12
CA ALA A 166 0.69 -4.98 -52.03
C ALA A 166 2.03 -4.25 -51.81
N SER A 167 2.50 -4.10 -50.56
CA SER A 167 3.85 -3.58 -50.26
C SER A 167 4.92 -4.67 -50.14
N ARG A 168 4.55 -5.95 -50.37
CA ARG A 168 5.38 -7.14 -50.17
C ARG A 168 6.03 -7.22 -48.78
N THR A 169 5.43 -6.58 -47.78
CA THR A 169 6.00 -6.48 -46.43
C THR A 169 5.53 -7.64 -45.56
N LYS A 170 6.47 -8.30 -44.89
CA LYS A 170 6.21 -9.26 -43.81
C LYS A 170 6.85 -8.73 -42.53
N VAL A 171 6.09 -8.70 -41.44
CA VAL A 171 6.55 -8.21 -40.14
C VAL A 171 6.09 -9.17 -39.06
N ASP A 172 7.05 -9.79 -38.39
CA ASP A 172 6.79 -10.63 -37.23
C ASP A 172 7.13 -9.83 -35.96
N LYS A 173 6.20 -9.77 -35.00
CA LYS A 173 6.39 -9.11 -33.71
C LYS A 173 6.02 -10.05 -32.57
N THR A 174 7.03 -10.39 -31.76
CA THR A 174 6.82 -11.14 -30.53
C THR A 174 6.18 -10.26 -29.47
N VAL A 175 4.98 -10.66 -29.04
CA VAL A 175 4.31 -10.13 -27.87
C VAL A 175 4.82 -10.97 -26.70
N GLY A 176 5.68 -10.38 -25.88
CA GLY A 176 6.25 -10.99 -24.69
C GLY A 176 6.25 -9.98 -23.53
N PRO A 177 6.53 -10.41 -22.29
CA PRO A 177 6.69 -9.49 -21.16
C PRO A 177 7.76 -8.41 -21.41
N ASN A 178 8.73 -8.69 -22.30
CA ASN A 178 9.78 -7.78 -22.72
C ASN A 178 9.62 -7.29 -24.18
N SER A 179 8.40 -6.98 -24.62
CA SER A 179 8.25 -5.90 -25.61
C SER A 179 8.75 -4.59 -24.99
N PRO A 180 9.30 -3.63 -25.76
CA PRO A 180 10.19 -2.60 -25.22
C PRO A 180 9.50 -1.53 -24.36
N SER A 181 9.21 -1.87 -23.11
CA SER A 181 9.95 -1.25 -22.01
C SER A 181 11.38 -1.82 -22.03
N VAL A 182 12.38 -0.94 -22.00
CA VAL A 182 13.79 -1.35 -21.98
C VAL A 182 14.07 -2.10 -20.67
N LEU A 183 14.35 -3.40 -20.73
CA LEU A 183 15.21 -4.08 -19.75
C LEU A 183 15.76 -5.40 -20.31
N GLY A 184 17.07 -5.62 -20.18
CA GLY A 184 17.76 -6.80 -20.67
C GLY A 184 17.55 -8.05 -19.81
N HIS A 185 17.92 -9.21 -20.36
CA HIS A 185 17.91 -10.48 -19.64
C HIS A 185 18.82 -10.46 -18.42
N LEU A 186 18.24 -10.46 -17.23
CA LEU A 186 18.81 -11.15 -16.06
C LEU A 186 17.69 -11.90 -15.33
N ARG A 187 18.08 -13.01 -14.70
CA ARG A 187 17.31 -13.81 -13.73
C ARG A 187 16.33 -12.93 -12.93
N PRO A 188 15.04 -13.31 -12.76
CA PRO A 188 14.13 -12.50 -11.96
C PRO A 188 14.76 -12.31 -10.58
N PRO A 189 15.00 -11.06 -10.14
CA PRO A 189 15.25 -10.81 -8.73
C PRO A 189 14.07 -11.41 -7.98
N GLY A 190 14.33 -12.15 -6.89
CA GLY A 190 13.26 -12.63 -6.02
C GLY A 190 12.38 -11.44 -5.63
N PRO A 191 11.05 -11.61 -5.46
CA PRO A 191 10.10 -10.51 -5.44
C PRO A 191 10.53 -9.43 -4.46
N SER A 192 11.13 -8.38 -5.02
CA SER A 192 11.11 -7.05 -4.46
C SER A 192 9.64 -6.67 -4.54
N CYS A 193 8.95 -6.74 -3.40
CA CYS A 193 7.65 -6.14 -3.33
C CYS A 193 7.84 -4.66 -3.69
N GLU A 194 7.23 -4.20 -4.77
CA GLU A 194 7.01 -2.77 -4.96
C GLU A 194 6.16 -2.33 -3.76
N VAL A 195 6.82 -1.86 -2.70
CA VAL A 195 6.13 -1.42 -1.50
C VAL A 195 5.37 -0.17 -1.91
N LEU A 196 4.05 -0.27 -1.99
CA LEU A 196 3.14 0.81 -2.45
C LEU A 196 3.04 1.99 -1.45
N GLY A 197 4.04 2.14 -0.60
CA GLY A 197 4.37 3.28 0.24
C GLY A 197 5.86 3.21 0.57
N GLY A 198 6.55 4.36 0.57
CA GLY A 198 7.98 4.42 0.90
C GLY A 198 8.28 4.02 2.36
N PRO A 199 9.56 3.97 2.75
CA PRO A 199 9.98 3.40 4.04
C PRO A 199 9.31 4.05 5.26
N SER A 200 8.83 3.19 6.17
CA SER A 200 8.12 3.61 7.38
C SER A 200 9.08 3.91 8.53
N VAL A 201 8.84 5.01 9.26
CA VAL A 201 9.71 5.50 10.34
C VAL A 201 8.99 5.45 11.68
N PHE A 202 9.63 4.83 12.68
CA PHE A 202 9.15 4.70 14.06
C PHE A 202 10.20 5.21 15.04
N ILE A 203 9.77 5.82 16.13
CA ILE A 203 10.65 6.27 17.23
C ILE A 203 10.15 5.65 18.54
N PHE A 204 11.09 5.20 19.37
CA PHE A 204 10.83 4.47 20.61
C PHE A 204 11.52 5.15 21.79
N PRO A 205 10.87 5.20 22.97
CA PRO A 205 11.45 5.78 24.17
C PRO A 205 12.60 4.91 24.70
N PRO A 206 13.46 5.45 25.58
CA PRO A 206 14.35 4.63 26.39
C PRO A 206 13.56 3.66 27.26
N LYS A 207 14.17 2.52 27.63
CA LYS A 207 13.53 1.59 28.57
C LYS A 207 13.42 2.27 29.94
N PRO A 208 12.32 2.11 30.69
CA PRO A 208 12.16 2.73 32.00
C PRO A 208 13.35 2.46 32.95
N LYS A 209 13.82 1.20 33.02
CA LYS A 209 14.99 0.82 33.84
C LYS A 209 16.25 1.64 33.52
N ASP A 210 16.52 1.86 32.23
CA ASP A 210 17.70 2.60 31.77
C ASP A 210 17.62 4.11 32.14
N THR A 211 16.41 4.64 32.33
CA THR A 211 16.18 6.04 32.74
C THR A 211 16.18 6.26 34.25
N LEU A 212 15.91 5.22 35.03
CA LEU A 212 15.82 5.29 36.49
C LEU A 212 17.14 4.90 37.19
N MET A 213 17.95 4.03 36.56
CA MET A 213 19.24 3.59 37.10
C MET A 213 20.43 4.37 36.54
N ILE A 214 21.21 5.00 37.43
CA ILE A 214 22.41 5.78 37.09
C ILE A 214 23.56 4.95 36.47
N SER A 215 23.56 3.62 36.66
CA SER A 215 24.55 2.70 36.10
C SER A 215 24.27 2.31 34.65
N LEU A 216 23.09 2.65 34.13
CA LEU A 216 22.65 2.36 32.76
C LEU A 216 22.65 3.65 31.93
N THR A 217 22.72 3.53 30.61
CA THR A 217 22.64 4.67 29.69
C THR A 217 21.33 4.63 28.91
N PRO A 218 20.39 5.56 29.13
CA PRO A 218 19.14 5.58 28.38
C PRO A 218 19.40 5.92 26.90
N THR A 219 18.64 5.29 26.01
CA THR A 219 18.80 5.45 24.55
C THR A 219 17.44 5.65 23.88
N VAL A 220 17.32 6.69 23.06
CA VAL A 220 16.16 6.87 22.17
C VAL A 220 16.46 6.15 20.86
N THR A 221 15.54 5.32 20.38
CA THR A 221 15.76 4.49 19.19
C THR A 221 14.85 4.89 18.05
N CYS A 222 15.41 5.14 16.87
CA CYS A 222 14.68 5.40 15.64
C CYS A 222 14.88 4.23 14.67
N VAL A 223 13.78 3.60 14.25
CA VAL A 223 13.76 2.42 13.38
C VAL A 223 13.08 2.80 12.07
N VAL A 224 13.73 2.45 10.96
CA VAL A 224 13.18 2.55 9.62
C VAL A 224 13.02 1.15 9.07
N VAL A 225 11.82 0.84 8.58
CA VAL A 225 11.45 -0.44 7.96
C VAL A 225 10.94 -0.19 6.54
N ASP A 226 10.70 -1.26 5.79
CA ASP A 226 10.22 -1.20 4.41
C ASP A 226 11.14 -0.41 3.45
N VAL A 227 12.44 -0.39 3.76
CA VAL A 227 13.47 0.25 2.92
C VAL A 227 13.72 -0.64 1.69
N SER A 228 13.55 -0.08 0.49
CA SER A 228 13.80 -0.79 -0.78
C SER A 228 15.27 -1.21 -0.93
N GLN A 229 15.51 -2.25 -1.73
CA GLN A 229 16.86 -2.63 -2.15
C GLN A 229 17.45 -1.65 -3.19
N ASP A 230 16.59 -0.95 -3.95
CA ASP A 230 17.01 -0.01 -4.99
C ASP A 230 17.52 1.32 -4.40
N ASP A 231 16.90 1.76 -3.31
CA ASP A 231 17.28 2.97 -2.54
C ASP A 231 17.57 2.61 -1.06
N PRO A 232 18.64 1.83 -0.77
CA PRO A 232 18.87 1.25 0.54
C PRO A 232 19.51 2.22 1.54
N ASP A 233 19.89 3.42 1.09
CA ASP A 233 20.64 4.41 1.87
C ASP A 233 19.69 5.33 2.65
N VAL A 234 19.78 5.26 3.98
CA VAL A 234 18.93 5.99 4.92
C VAL A 234 19.80 6.94 5.74
N GLN A 235 19.50 8.23 5.66
CA GLN A 235 20.19 9.27 6.41
C GLN A 235 19.36 9.65 7.64
N PHE A 236 20.01 9.68 8.80
CA PHE A 236 19.41 10.10 10.07
C PHE A 236 19.99 11.45 10.49
N THR A 237 19.13 12.34 10.96
CA THR A 237 19.53 13.58 11.64
C THR A 237 18.73 13.68 12.93
N TRP A 238 19.44 13.87 14.04
CA TRP A 238 18.85 13.90 15.38
C TRP A 238 18.83 15.32 15.93
N TYR A 239 17.76 15.67 16.62
CA TYR A 239 17.65 16.94 17.33
C TYR A 239 17.17 16.73 18.77
N VAL A 240 17.68 17.53 19.70
CA VAL A 240 17.23 17.62 21.10
C VAL A 240 16.82 19.07 21.33
N ASP A 241 15.56 19.30 21.69
CA ASP A 241 14.95 20.65 21.79
C ASP A 241 15.20 21.52 20.53
N ASN A 242 15.18 20.88 19.35
CA ASN A 242 15.49 21.45 18.03
C ASN A 242 16.99 21.78 17.76
N VAL A 243 17.90 21.51 18.69
CA VAL A 243 19.36 21.61 18.46
C VAL A 243 19.86 20.30 17.85
N GLU A 244 20.58 20.37 16.71
CA GLU A 244 21.12 19.19 16.04
C GLU A 244 22.20 18.50 16.90
N VAL A 245 22.12 17.17 17.04
CA VAL A 245 23.09 16.35 17.77
C VAL A 245 23.67 15.24 16.89
N ARG A 246 24.95 14.93 17.12
CA ARG A 246 25.74 13.98 16.30
C ARG A 246 26.32 12.81 17.10
N THR A 247 25.86 12.61 18.33
CA THR A 247 26.25 11.51 19.23
C THR A 247 25.53 10.19 18.93
N ALA A 248 24.52 10.19 18.05
CA ALA A 248 23.78 9.01 17.66
C ALA A 248 24.63 8.03 16.83
N GLN A 249 24.37 6.73 17.00
CA GLN A 249 25.05 5.65 16.33
C GLN A 249 24.04 4.85 15.50
N THR A 250 24.30 4.73 14.20
CA THR A 250 23.46 3.92 13.29
C THR A 250 24.05 2.53 13.15
N LYS A 251 23.25 1.51 13.45
CA LYS A 251 23.61 0.10 13.31
C LYS A 251 23.67 -0.30 11.82
N PRO A 252 24.43 -1.35 11.47
CA PRO A 252 24.38 -1.93 10.12
C PRO A 252 22.93 -2.26 9.70
N ARG A 253 22.63 -2.10 8.41
CA ARG A 253 21.31 -2.46 7.85
C ARG A 253 21.08 -3.97 7.88
N GLU A 254 19.91 -4.39 8.34
CA GLU A 254 19.50 -5.78 8.50
C GLU A 254 18.49 -6.13 7.40
N GLN A 255 18.75 -7.16 6.58
CA GLN A 255 17.80 -7.62 5.57
C GLN A 255 16.62 -8.35 6.24
N GLN A 256 15.41 -8.07 5.79
CA GLN A 256 14.16 -8.67 6.27
C GLN A 256 13.66 -9.76 5.31
N HIS A 257 12.86 -10.69 5.82
CA HIS A 257 12.31 -11.83 5.06
C HIS A 257 11.40 -11.42 3.89
N ASN A 258 10.82 -10.21 3.93
CA ASN A 258 9.98 -9.62 2.88
C ASN A 258 10.79 -8.85 1.81
N SER A 259 12.10 -9.14 1.68
CA SER A 259 13.02 -8.48 0.75
C SER A 259 13.31 -6.99 1.03
N THR A 260 12.89 -6.41 2.15
CA THR A 260 13.23 -5.02 2.52
C THR A 260 14.42 -4.94 3.48
N TYR A 261 14.96 -3.75 3.71
CA TYR A 261 15.91 -3.50 4.80
C TYR A 261 15.24 -2.88 6.02
N ARG A 262 15.82 -3.17 7.19
CA ARG A 262 15.59 -2.51 8.47
C ARG A 262 16.86 -1.76 8.87
N VAL A 263 16.72 -0.48 9.21
CA VAL A 263 17.84 0.36 9.64
C VAL A 263 17.51 1.00 10.99
N VAL A 264 18.45 0.96 11.92
CA VAL A 264 18.24 1.42 13.30
C VAL A 264 19.30 2.44 13.67
N SER A 265 18.87 3.65 14.03
CA SER A 265 19.71 4.67 14.65
C SER A 265 19.37 4.78 16.14
N VAL A 266 20.40 4.83 16.99
CA VAL A 266 20.28 4.86 18.44
C VAL A 266 20.98 6.11 18.95
N LEU A 267 20.24 6.98 19.64
CA LEU A 267 20.77 8.18 20.29
C LEU A 267 20.93 7.91 21.79
N PRO A 268 22.16 7.83 22.33
CA PRO A 268 22.39 7.90 23.76
C PRO A 268 21.97 9.27 24.31
N VAL A 269 21.20 9.27 25.39
CA VAL A 269 20.68 10.50 26.02
C VAL A 269 21.06 10.55 27.50
N LEU A 270 20.99 11.74 28.10
CA LEU A 270 21.21 11.91 29.54
C LEU A 270 19.91 11.64 30.31
N HIS A 271 19.99 10.99 31.48
CA HIS A 271 18.83 10.74 32.35
C HIS A 271 18.05 12.03 32.65
N GLN A 272 18.76 13.11 32.97
CA GLN A 272 18.13 14.41 33.27
C GLN A 272 17.38 15.00 32.07
N ASP A 273 17.87 14.79 30.85
CA ASP A 273 17.24 15.34 29.65
C ASP A 273 15.90 14.66 29.37
N TRP A 274 15.85 13.33 29.51
CA TRP A 274 14.60 12.57 29.43
C TRP A 274 13.64 12.94 30.58
N LEU A 275 14.12 12.94 31.82
CA LEU A 275 13.28 13.16 33.01
C LEU A 275 12.69 14.58 33.08
N LYS A 276 13.40 15.59 32.54
CA LYS A 276 12.91 16.98 32.39
C LYS A 276 11.92 17.14 31.22
N GLY A 277 11.67 16.09 30.43
CA GLY A 277 10.70 16.12 29.34
C GLY A 277 11.16 16.86 28.08
N LYS A 278 12.48 16.86 27.80
CA LYS A 278 13.00 17.37 26.52
C LYS A 278 12.42 16.64 25.32
N GLU A 279 12.36 17.33 24.18
CA GLU A 279 11.85 16.78 22.94
C GLU A 279 12.98 16.24 22.06
N PHE A 280 12.93 14.94 21.75
CA PHE A 280 13.89 14.25 20.89
C PHE A 280 13.26 14.03 19.51
N LYS A 281 13.93 14.46 18.43
CA LYS A 281 13.43 14.33 17.05
C LYS A 281 14.39 13.48 16.22
N CYS A 282 13.85 12.45 15.58
CA CYS A 282 14.50 11.73 14.51
C CYS A 282 13.96 12.23 13.18
N LYS A 283 14.82 12.84 12.36
CA LYS A 283 14.56 13.18 10.96
C LYS A 283 15.23 12.14 10.08
N VAL A 284 14.46 11.52 9.19
CA VAL A 284 14.90 10.48 8.26
C VAL A 284 14.77 10.99 6.84
N ASN A 285 15.82 10.80 6.05
CA ASN A 285 15.87 11.13 4.63
C ASN A 285 16.28 9.89 3.82
N ASN A 286 15.53 9.60 2.76
CA ASN A 286 15.75 8.48 1.85
C ASN A 286 15.15 8.85 0.47
N LYS A 287 15.73 8.36 -0.62
CA LYS A 287 15.33 8.74 -1.99
C LYS A 287 13.92 8.25 -2.39
N ALA A 288 13.45 7.14 -1.82
CA ALA A 288 12.10 6.64 -2.06
C ALA A 288 11.02 7.41 -1.25
N LEU A 289 11.41 8.41 -0.45
CA LEU A 289 10.49 9.33 0.22
C LEU A 289 10.41 10.66 -0.53
N PRO A 290 9.20 11.20 -0.81
CA PRO A 290 9.05 12.50 -1.48
C PRO A 290 9.47 13.68 -0.60
N ALA A 291 9.54 13.49 0.72
CA ALA A 291 10.01 14.48 1.69
C ALA A 291 10.60 13.77 2.93
N PRO A 292 11.54 14.41 3.65
CA PRO A 292 12.09 13.84 4.90
C PRO A 292 11.01 13.66 5.97
N VAL A 293 10.95 12.45 6.55
CA VAL A 293 9.99 12.11 7.61
C VAL A 293 10.59 12.49 8.97
N VAL A 294 9.83 13.21 9.79
CA VAL A 294 10.23 13.58 11.16
C VAL A 294 9.31 12.89 12.16
N LYS A 295 9.90 12.26 13.17
CA LYS A 295 9.20 11.72 14.35
C LYS A 295 9.79 12.34 15.60
N SER A 296 8.94 12.83 16.50
CA SER A 296 9.34 13.32 17.82
C SER A 296 8.86 12.41 18.94
N ILE A 297 9.59 12.43 20.05
CA ILE A 297 9.22 11.76 21.30
C ILE A 297 9.73 12.59 22.49
N SER A 298 8.94 12.59 23.56
CA SER A 298 9.34 13.07 24.87
C SER A 298 8.78 12.12 25.92
N LYS A 299 9.24 12.26 27.16
CA LYS A 299 8.55 11.72 28.32
C LYS A 299 7.07 12.16 28.36
N ALA A 300 6.20 11.29 28.91
CA ALA A 300 4.79 11.60 29.12
C ALA A 300 4.62 12.82 30.04
N LYS A 301 3.66 13.71 29.71
CA LYS A 301 3.36 14.92 30.47
C LYS A 301 2.19 14.68 31.40
N GLY A 302 2.35 14.96 32.70
CA GLY A 302 1.25 14.88 33.66
C GLY A 302 1.74 14.98 35.11
N PRO A 303 0.82 14.88 36.09
CA PRO A 303 1.16 14.91 37.50
C PRO A 303 1.83 13.60 37.91
N VAL A 304 3.09 13.66 38.34
CA VAL A 304 3.82 12.50 38.85
C VAL A 304 3.15 12.00 40.14
N ARG A 305 2.75 10.73 40.19
CA ARG A 305 2.08 10.10 41.35
C ARG A 305 2.85 8.85 41.82
N GLU A 306 2.99 8.72 43.13
CA GLU A 306 3.77 7.65 43.77
C GLU A 306 3.04 6.29 43.78
N PRO A 307 3.67 5.19 43.32
CA PRO A 307 3.08 3.85 43.38
C PRO A 307 2.90 3.35 44.81
N LYS A 308 1.67 2.94 45.14
CA LYS A 308 1.38 2.16 46.34
C LYS A 308 1.59 0.68 46.02
N VAL A 309 2.60 0.10 46.66
CA VAL A 309 3.02 -1.31 46.45
C VAL A 309 2.51 -2.18 47.60
N TYR A 310 1.84 -3.28 47.26
CA TYR A 310 1.27 -4.27 48.19
C TYR A 310 1.66 -5.68 47.77
N THR A 311 2.23 -6.46 48.68
CA THR A 311 2.48 -7.89 48.50
C THR A 311 1.35 -8.71 49.10
N LEU A 312 0.85 -9.70 48.35
CA LEU A 312 -0.26 -10.57 48.72
C LEU A 312 0.24 -12.04 48.76
N PRO A 313 0.01 -12.78 49.85
CA PRO A 313 0.35 -14.20 49.95
C PRO A 313 -0.50 -15.05 49.00
N PRO A 314 -0.13 -16.32 48.76
CA PRO A 314 -0.96 -17.24 48.00
C PRO A 314 -2.36 -17.40 48.61
N PRO A 315 -3.43 -17.51 47.79
CA PRO A 315 -4.75 -17.88 48.28
C PRO A 315 -4.72 -19.28 48.92
N ARG A 316 -5.58 -19.51 49.92
CA ARG A 316 -5.56 -20.73 50.75
C ARG A 316 -5.83 -22.00 49.93
N GLU A 317 -6.53 -21.85 48.82
CA GLU A 317 -6.92 -22.89 47.88
C GLU A 317 -5.71 -23.36 47.05
N GLU A 318 -4.82 -22.44 46.67
CA GLU A 318 -3.57 -22.74 45.97
C GLU A 318 -2.53 -23.39 46.91
N LEU A 319 -2.62 -23.17 48.22
CA LEU A 319 -1.80 -23.89 49.20
C LEU A 319 -2.04 -25.41 49.21
N SER A 320 -2.96 -25.97 48.44
CA SER A 320 -3.05 -27.43 48.22
C SER A 320 -2.09 -27.95 47.13
N GLN A 321 -1.58 -27.06 46.27
CA GLN A 321 -0.76 -27.40 45.10
C GLN A 321 0.74 -27.54 45.42
N ASN A 322 1.53 -27.95 44.43
CA ASN A 322 3.00 -28.06 44.53
C ASN A 322 3.72 -26.72 44.33
N GLU A 323 3.10 -25.81 43.58
CA GLU A 323 3.55 -24.44 43.33
C GLU A 323 2.51 -23.47 43.90
N VAL A 324 2.95 -22.26 44.23
CA VAL A 324 2.10 -21.19 44.77
C VAL A 324 2.46 -19.85 44.13
N SER A 325 1.48 -18.97 43.98
CA SER A 325 1.61 -17.67 43.33
C SER A 325 1.72 -16.54 44.36
N LEU A 326 2.85 -15.84 44.37
CA LEU A 326 3.04 -14.60 45.11
C LEU A 326 2.63 -13.43 44.22
N THR A 327 1.79 -12.53 44.73
CA THR A 327 1.27 -11.40 43.93
C THR A 327 1.76 -10.09 44.50
N CYS A 328 2.21 -9.19 43.63
CA CYS A 328 2.53 -7.81 43.94
C CYS A 328 1.59 -6.90 43.16
N LEU A 329 0.74 -6.16 43.88
CA LEU A 329 -0.16 -5.13 43.35
C LEU A 329 0.54 -3.78 43.46
N ILE A 330 0.68 -3.09 42.34
CA ILE A 330 1.17 -1.72 42.27
C ILE A 330 0.05 -0.85 41.72
N GLN A 331 -0.37 0.19 42.44
CA GLN A 331 -1.51 1.05 42.05
C GLN A 331 -1.31 2.52 42.43
N GLY A 332 -2.04 3.42 41.77
CA GLY A 332 -2.05 4.85 42.09
C GLY A 332 -0.91 5.66 41.45
N PHE A 333 -0.15 5.07 40.52
CA PHE A 333 1.06 5.70 39.96
C PHE A 333 0.82 6.45 38.65
N TYR A 334 1.68 7.41 38.35
CA TYR A 334 1.75 8.10 37.05
C TYR A 334 3.15 8.69 36.86
N PRO A 335 3.78 8.60 35.67
CA PRO A 335 3.26 8.03 34.42
C PRO A 335 3.30 6.49 34.40
N GLU A 336 2.88 5.91 33.28
CA GLU A 336 2.84 4.46 33.00
C GLU A 336 4.21 3.76 33.11
N ASP A 337 5.30 4.48 32.82
CA ASP A 337 6.67 3.97 32.80
C ASP A 337 7.13 3.46 34.18
N ILE A 338 7.13 2.14 34.37
CA ILE A 338 7.47 1.48 35.63
C ILE A 338 8.26 0.18 35.38
N VAL A 339 9.08 -0.22 36.35
CA VAL A 339 9.78 -1.52 36.33
C VAL A 339 9.43 -2.29 37.60
N VAL A 340 9.13 -3.58 37.46
CA VAL A 340 8.88 -4.49 38.57
C VAL A 340 9.76 -5.72 38.41
N GLU A 341 10.59 -6.00 39.40
CA GLU A 341 11.46 -7.16 39.47
C GLU A 341 11.20 -7.92 40.78
N TRP A 342 11.48 -9.21 40.78
CA TRP A 342 11.39 -10.04 41.99
C TRP A 342 12.76 -10.55 42.40
N GLU A 343 12.98 -10.64 43.70
CA GLU A 343 14.20 -11.22 44.28
C GLU A 343 13.86 -12.12 45.49
N SER A 344 14.75 -13.04 45.79
CA SER A 344 14.67 -13.96 46.93
C SER A 344 16.06 -14.09 47.53
N ASN A 345 16.22 -13.82 48.82
CA ASN A 345 17.52 -13.85 49.51
C ASN A 345 18.65 -13.08 48.76
N GLY A 346 18.30 -11.92 48.16
CA GLY A 346 19.23 -11.09 47.36
C GLY A 346 19.56 -11.63 45.96
N GLN A 347 18.89 -12.69 45.49
CA GLN A 347 19.06 -13.23 44.13
C GLN A 347 17.83 -12.96 43.26
N PRO A 348 18.00 -12.46 42.02
CA PRO A 348 16.88 -12.15 41.13
C PRO A 348 16.10 -13.43 40.77
N GLN A 349 14.79 -13.32 40.74
CA GLN A 349 13.88 -14.38 40.28
C GLN A 349 13.55 -14.18 38.80
N SER A 350 13.21 -15.25 38.10
CA SER A 350 12.87 -15.22 36.67
C SER A 350 11.46 -15.74 36.37
N ASN A 351 10.87 -16.57 37.24
CA ASN A 351 9.56 -17.18 37.03
C ASN A 351 8.39 -16.26 37.42
N TYR A 352 8.46 -14.99 37.02
CA TYR A 352 7.41 -14.01 37.24
C TYR A 352 6.85 -13.45 35.93
N LYS A 353 5.60 -13.01 35.97
CA LYS A 353 4.94 -12.29 34.87
C LYS A 353 4.27 -11.04 35.42
N THR A 354 4.56 -9.90 34.80
CA THR A 354 3.95 -8.60 35.13
C THR A 354 2.93 -8.26 34.04
N THR A 355 1.73 -7.82 34.42
CA THR A 355 0.72 -7.35 33.48
C THR A 355 1.15 -6.01 32.86
N PRO A 356 0.61 -5.64 31.69
CA PRO A 356 0.61 -4.23 31.27
C PRO A 356 0.01 -3.34 32.37
N ALA A 357 0.38 -2.07 32.36
CA ALA A 357 -0.27 -1.06 33.16
C ALA A 357 -1.68 -0.79 32.61
N VAL A 358 -2.65 -0.70 33.51
CA VAL A 358 -4.05 -0.39 33.19
C VAL A 358 -4.39 0.94 33.85
N GLN A 359 -4.99 1.85 33.07
CA GLN A 359 -5.41 3.15 33.58
C GLN A 359 -6.65 2.99 34.47
N ASP A 360 -6.61 3.58 35.66
CA ASP A 360 -7.72 3.66 36.60
C ASP A 360 -8.60 4.91 36.34
N SER A 361 -9.81 4.87 36.90
CA SER A 361 -10.81 5.93 36.94
C SER A 361 -10.30 7.30 37.41
N ASP A 362 -9.27 7.36 38.26
CA ASP A 362 -8.66 8.61 38.76
C ASP A 362 -7.53 9.16 37.86
N GLY A 363 -7.27 8.50 36.72
CA GLY A 363 -6.20 8.83 35.78
C GLY A 363 -4.81 8.35 36.18
N SER A 364 -4.67 7.61 37.29
CA SER A 364 -3.46 6.86 37.62
C SER A 364 -3.44 5.51 36.90
N PHE A 365 -2.38 4.73 37.11
CA PHE A 365 -2.23 3.37 36.62
C PHE A 365 -2.16 2.37 37.77
N PHE A 366 -2.55 1.13 37.47
CA PHE A 366 -2.29 -0.04 38.29
C PHE A 366 -1.81 -1.23 37.44
N LEU A 367 -1.10 -2.16 38.07
CA LEU A 367 -0.72 -3.44 37.48
C LEU A 367 -0.50 -4.50 38.56
N TYR A 368 -0.37 -5.75 38.11
CA TYR A 368 -0.03 -6.89 38.95
C TYR A 368 1.23 -7.57 38.44
N SER A 369 2.11 -7.99 39.35
CA SER A 369 3.18 -8.94 39.06
C SER A 369 2.96 -10.22 39.85
N LYS A 370 3.02 -11.38 39.17
CA LYS A 370 2.82 -12.70 39.77
C LYS A 370 4.10 -13.52 39.63
N LEU A 371 4.69 -13.91 40.76
CA LEU A 371 5.84 -14.81 40.85
C LEU A 371 5.35 -16.22 41.24
N THR A 372 5.70 -17.24 40.46
CA THR A 372 5.41 -18.63 40.80
C THR A 372 6.60 -19.27 41.51
N VAL A 373 6.39 -19.82 42.70
CA VAL A 373 7.42 -20.47 43.53
C VAL A 373 6.97 -21.86 44.00
N SER A 374 7.88 -22.73 44.40
CA SER A 374 7.51 -24.01 44.99
C SER A 374 6.92 -23.82 46.39
N ARG A 375 5.89 -24.61 46.73
CA ARG A 375 5.27 -24.60 48.06
C ARG A 375 6.26 -24.94 49.17
N SER A 376 7.26 -25.79 48.89
CA SER A 376 8.32 -26.13 49.84
C SER A 376 9.21 -24.93 50.18
N ALA A 377 9.61 -24.13 49.17
CA ALA A 377 10.39 -22.92 49.39
C ALA A 377 9.57 -21.84 50.12
N TRP A 378 8.29 -21.68 49.78
CA TRP A 378 7.37 -20.82 50.52
C TRP A 378 7.25 -21.21 52.00
N ASN A 379 6.90 -22.47 52.28
CA ASN A 379 6.71 -22.99 53.64
C ASN A 379 8.01 -23.01 54.48
N SER A 380 9.18 -22.98 53.85
CA SER A 380 10.47 -22.88 54.55
C SER A 380 10.75 -21.49 55.17
N GLY A 381 9.85 -20.52 54.98
CA GLY A 381 10.03 -19.15 55.46
C GLY A 381 10.92 -18.30 54.55
N THR A 382 11.15 -18.74 53.29
CA THR A 382 11.92 -17.96 52.31
C THR A 382 11.28 -16.59 52.10
N THR A 383 12.09 -15.53 52.15
CA THR A 383 11.62 -14.15 51.97
C THR A 383 11.78 -13.72 50.52
N TYR A 384 10.64 -13.41 49.90
CA TYR A 384 10.54 -12.90 48.55
C TYR A 384 10.25 -11.41 48.59
N SER A 385 10.91 -10.64 47.73
CA SER A 385 10.76 -9.19 47.63
C SER A 385 10.33 -8.80 46.24
N CYS A 386 9.29 -7.97 46.17
CA CYS A 386 8.87 -7.24 44.99
C CYS A 386 9.58 -5.88 44.99
N SER A 387 10.50 -5.70 44.04
CA SER A 387 11.35 -4.53 43.85
C SER A 387 10.77 -3.68 42.71
N VAL A 388 10.33 -2.47 43.02
CA VAL A 388 9.62 -1.58 42.10
C VAL A 388 10.45 -0.31 41.87
N MET A 389 10.71 0.01 40.60
CA MET A 389 11.37 1.26 40.20
C MET A 389 10.39 2.15 39.44
N HIS A 390 10.25 3.40 39.89
CA HIS A 390 9.36 4.40 39.30
C HIS A 390 9.89 5.81 39.63
N GLU A 391 9.70 6.78 38.74
CA GLU A 391 10.26 8.14 38.91
C GLU A 391 9.71 8.90 40.13
N ALA A 392 8.50 8.56 40.60
CA ALA A 392 7.86 9.24 41.71
C ALA A 392 8.38 8.79 43.08
N LEU A 393 9.09 7.66 43.13
CA LEU A 393 9.62 7.09 44.35
C LEU A 393 10.89 7.82 44.80
N HIS A 394 11.09 7.89 46.12
CA HIS A 394 12.38 8.31 46.66
C HIS A 394 13.50 7.38 46.16
N ASN A 395 14.59 7.97 45.65
CA ASN A 395 15.68 7.26 44.94
C ASN A 395 15.21 6.38 43.76
N HIS A 396 14.04 6.67 43.20
CA HIS A 396 13.35 5.92 42.14
C HIS A 396 13.10 4.44 42.44
N TYR A 397 13.10 4.03 43.72
CA TYR A 397 13.07 2.61 44.11
C TYR A 397 12.30 2.39 45.41
N THR A 398 11.50 1.31 45.46
CA THR A 398 10.89 0.80 46.69
C THR A 398 10.82 -0.72 46.66
N GLN A 399 10.78 -1.34 47.84
CA GLN A 399 10.69 -2.78 47.98
C GLN A 399 9.60 -3.16 48.98
N LYS A 400 8.84 -4.22 48.67
CA LYS A 400 7.92 -4.87 49.60
C LYS A 400 8.22 -6.36 49.66
N SER A 401 8.44 -6.86 50.87
CA SER A 401 8.75 -8.27 51.13
C SER A 401 7.52 -9.06 51.55
N LEU A 402 7.64 -10.38 51.44
CA LEU A 402 6.60 -11.37 51.69
C LEU A 402 7.28 -12.70 52.04
N SER A 403 6.88 -13.29 53.15
CA SER A 403 7.31 -14.62 53.60
C SER A 403 6.13 -15.35 54.25
N ALA A 404 6.21 -16.68 54.33
CA ALA A 404 5.22 -17.44 55.07
C ALA A 404 5.22 -16.99 56.53
N SER A 405 4.09 -16.47 57.01
CA SER A 405 3.94 -16.08 58.42
C SER A 405 4.14 -17.31 59.30
N PRO A 406 4.99 -17.25 60.35
CA PRO A 406 5.04 -18.28 61.36
C PRO A 406 3.63 -18.45 61.96
N GLY A 407 3.06 -19.65 61.81
CA GLY A 407 1.72 -19.94 62.32
C GLY A 407 1.65 -19.72 63.83
N LYS A 408 0.59 -19.05 64.26
CA LYS A 408 0.18 -18.93 65.67
C LYS A 408 -1.01 -19.85 65.93
#